data_AF-A0A0M3J0Y3-F1
#
_entry.id   AF-A0A0M3J0Y3-F1
#
_cell.length_a   1.000
_cell.length_b   1.000
_cell.length_c   1.000
_cell.angle_alpha   90.00
_cell.angle_beta   90.00
_cell.angle_gamma   90.00
#
_symmetry.space_group_name_H-M   'P 1'
#
loop_
_entity.id
_entity.type
_entity.pdbx_description
1 polymer ?
#
loop_
_entity_poly.entity_id
_entity_poly.type
_entity_poly.pdbx_seq_one_letter_code
_entity_poly.pdbx_strand_id
1 'polypeptide(L)'
;MFRYELGGGAGQIISMEPVNDGKEHRVKAIRKGRQGTMIVDDSDVTEGHSSGILAMLNVDGDIYLGGVPDLESMTGALHESNFVGCIADIMLNGIKLDMMANAIDGRNVKPCEQWIVRRKWFRAFRKYR
;
A
#
# COMPACT_ATOMS: atom_id res chain seq x y z
N MET A 1 -9.24 1.41 -0.21
CA MET A 1 -9.76 1.17 1.16
C MET A 1 -8.59 0.82 2.07
N PHE A 2 -8.53 1.42 3.26
CA PHE A 2 -7.65 1.03 4.36
C PHE A 2 -8.49 0.31 5.43
N ARG A 3 -8.18 -0.96 5.72
CA ARG A 3 -8.92 -1.82 6.65
C ARG A 3 -7.96 -2.44 7.66
N TYR A 4 -8.36 -2.50 8.91
CA TYR A 4 -7.59 -3.16 9.96
C TYR A 4 -8.50 -3.66 11.08
N GLU A 5 -8.03 -4.67 11.79
CA GLU A 5 -8.75 -5.30 12.88
C GLU A 5 -7.85 -5.55 14.10
N LEU A 6 -8.37 -5.27 15.29
CA LEU A 6 -7.66 -5.29 16.58
C LEU A 6 -8.26 -6.26 17.60
N GLY A 7 -9.22 -7.11 17.20
CA GLY A 7 -9.86 -8.16 18.01
C GLY A 7 -11.30 -7.84 18.48
N GLY A 8 -11.89 -6.74 18.02
CA GLY A 8 -13.25 -6.29 18.39
C GLY A 8 -14.18 -5.98 17.21
N GLY A 9 -13.72 -6.19 15.98
CA GLY A 9 -14.41 -5.93 14.71
C GLY A 9 -13.67 -4.90 13.84
N ALA A 10 -13.54 -5.20 12.55
CA ALA A 10 -12.69 -4.45 11.64
C ALA A 10 -13.21 -3.03 11.36
N GLY A 11 -12.31 -2.05 11.34
CA GLY A 11 -12.56 -0.71 10.82
C GLY A 11 -12.25 -0.63 9.33
N GLN A 12 -12.97 0.23 8.60
CA GLN A 12 -12.72 0.51 7.19
C GLN A 12 -12.69 2.02 6.93
N ILE A 13 -11.75 2.46 6.11
CA ILE A 13 -11.63 3.84 5.65
C ILE A 13 -11.57 3.80 4.12
N ILE A 14 -12.50 4.47 3.46
CA ILE A 14 -12.66 4.44 2.01
C ILE A 14 -12.21 5.80 1.46
N SER A 15 -11.49 5.80 0.33
CA SER A 15 -11.08 7.05 -0.31
C SER A 15 -12.32 7.75 -0.86
N MET A 16 -12.35 9.08 -0.82
CA MET A 16 -13.47 9.84 -1.39
C MET A 16 -13.54 9.64 -2.91
N GLU A 17 -12.38 9.64 -3.56
CA GLU A 17 -12.27 9.49 -5.00
C GLU A 17 -11.75 8.08 -5.39
N PRO A 18 -12.16 7.57 -6.57
CA PRO A 18 -11.57 6.38 -7.16
C PRO A 18 -10.09 6.57 -7.51
N VAL A 19 -9.29 5.53 -7.31
CA VAL A 19 -7.83 5.52 -7.61
C VAL A 19 -7.45 4.59 -8.77
N ASN A 20 -8.45 4.03 -9.45
CA ASN A 20 -8.29 3.10 -10.57
C ASN A 20 -8.42 3.79 -11.93
N ASP A 21 -7.96 5.04 -12.03
CA ASP A 21 -8.08 5.89 -13.21
C ASP A 21 -6.86 5.82 -14.17
N GLY A 22 -5.89 4.96 -13.84
CA GLY A 22 -4.65 4.78 -14.60
C GLY A 22 -3.57 5.83 -14.32
N LYS A 23 -3.77 6.74 -13.35
CA LYS A 23 -2.77 7.71 -12.92
C LYS A 23 -2.02 7.24 -11.67
N GLU A 24 -0.93 7.93 -11.39
CA GLU A 24 -0.15 7.72 -10.18
C GLU A 24 -0.84 8.44 -9.01
N HIS A 25 -1.04 7.72 -7.91
CA HIS A 25 -1.62 8.24 -6.68
C HIS A 25 -0.67 8.02 -5.51
N ARG A 26 -0.58 9.01 -4.61
CA ARG A 26 0.16 8.92 -3.36
C ARG A 26 -0.80 8.61 -2.22
N VAL A 27 -0.70 7.41 -1.64
CA VAL A 27 -1.55 7.00 -0.52
C VAL A 27 -0.75 7.05 0.78
N LYS A 28 -1.28 7.76 1.79
CA LYS A 28 -0.74 7.78 3.16
C LYS A 28 -1.81 7.25 4.12
N ALA A 29 -1.52 6.14 4.78
CA ALA A 29 -2.33 5.59 5.85
C ALA A 29 -1.59 5.74 7.20
N ILE A 30 -2.30 6.21 8.23
CA ILE A 30 -1.76 6.36 9.58
C ILE A 30 -2.74 5.71 10.54
N ARG A 31 -2.24 4.94 11.51
CA ARG A 31 -3.05 4.39 12.60
C ARG A 31 -2.43 4.75 13.95
N LYS A 32 -3.23 5.31 14.86
CA LYS A 32 -2.86 5.56 16.25
C LYS A 32 -3.91 4.94 17.17
N GLY A 33 -3.54 3.84 17.82
CA GLY A 33 -4.48 3.03 18.59
C GLY A 33 -5.62 2.53 17.69
N ARG A 34 -6.86 2.86 18.05
CA ARG A 34 -8.04 2.51 17.25
C ARG A 34 -8.32 3.45 16.10
N GLN A 35 -7.77 4.66 16.10
CA GLN A 35 -8.06 5.67 15.08
C GLN A 35 -7.14 5.44 13.87
N GLY A 36 -7.71 5.51 12.68
CA GLY A 36 -7.00 5.49 11.41
C GLY A 36 -7.35 6.73 10.61
N THR A 37 -6.38 7.18 9.82
CA THR A 37 -6.57 8.23 8.82
C THR A 37 -5.95 7.78 7.51
N MET A 38 -6.56 8.19 6.40
CA MET A 38 -6.08 7.94 5.06
C MET A 38 -6.16 9.22 4.24
N ILE A 39 -5.07 9.52 3.55
CA ILE A 39 -4.91 10.65 2.65
C ILE A 39 -4.51 10.09 1.30
N VAL A 40 -5.23 10.48 0.25
CA VAL A 40 -4.90 10.14 -1.13
C VAL A 40 -4.54 11.43 -1.85
N ASP A 41 -3.35 11.49 -2.42
CA ASP A 41 -2.76 12.69 -3.01
C ASP A 41 -2.76 13.86 -2.03
N ASP A 42 -3.32 15.01 -2.43
CA ASP A 42 -3.49 16.21 -1.62
C ASP A 42 -4.98 16.44 -1.26
N SER A 43 -5.78 15.36 -1.20
CA SER A 43 -7.21 15.41 -0.84
C SER A 43 -7.44 15.50 0.68
N ASP A 44 -8.70 15.76 1.07
CA ASP A 44 -9.08 15.81 2.48
C ASP A 44 -8.84 14.47 3.20
N VAL A 45 -8.59 14.56 4.49
CA VAL A 45 -8.36 13.40 5.35
C VAL A 45 -9.64 12.58 5.48
N THR A 46 -9.56 11.30 5.16
CA THR A 46 -10.61 10.32 5.46
C THR A 46 -10.26 9.58 6.75
N GLU A 47 -11.25 9.40 7.62
CA GLU A 47 -11.04 8.85 8.96
C GLU A 47 -11.94 7.66 9.25
N GLY A 48 -11.53 6.83 10.21
CA GLY A 48 -12.33 5.74 10.73
C GLY A 48 -11.60 5.02 11.85
N HIS A 49 -12.29 4.08 12.50
CA HIS A 49 -11.73 3.36 13.64
C HIS A 49 -12.19 1.90 13.65
N SER A 50 -11.37 1.02 14.24
CA SER A 50 -11.79 -0.36 14.50
C SER A 50 -12.86 -0.42 15.60
N SER A 51 -13.75 -1.41 15.52
CA SER A 51 -14.77 -1.67 16.54
C SER A 51 -14.16 -2.22 17.84
N GLY A 52 -14.98 -2.30 18.90
CA GLY A 52 -14.55 -2.79 20.21
C GLY A 52 -13.69 -1.80 21.00
N ILE A 53 -12.97 -2.28 22.01
CA ILE A 53 -12.13 -1.45 22.90
C ILE A 53 -10.63 -1.65 22.71
N LEU A 54 -10.24 -2.69 21.97
CA LEU A 54 -8.85 -3.08 21.79
C LEU A 54 -8.13 -2.12 20.84
N ALA A 55 -6.88 -1.74 21.18
CA ALA A 55 -6.12 -0.72 20.46
C ALA A 55 -4.72 -1.19 19.99
N MET A 56 -4.26 -2.34 20.48
CA MET A 56 -2.98 -2.93 20.09
C MET A 56 -3.16 -3.83 18.88
N LEU A 57 -2.19 -3.77 17.96
CA LEU A 57 -2.10 -4.68 16.83
C LEU A 57 -0.97 -5.67 17.14
N ASN A 58 -1.32 -6.94 17.30
CA ASN A 58 -0.35 -8.02 17.49
C ASN A 58 -0.41 -8.89 16.23
N VAL A 59 0.57 -8.72 15.36
CA VAL A 59 0.70 -9.50 14.14
C VAL A 59 2.13 -9.98 14.05
N ASP A 60 2.28 -11.27 13.77
CA ASP A 60 3.55 -11.89 13.47
C ASP A 60 3.64 -12.14 11.96
N GLY A 61 4.85 -12.10 11.42
CA GLY A 61 5.13 -12.44 10.03
C GLY A 61 5.57 -11.27 9.15
N ASP A 62 5.65 -11.55 7.86
CA ASP A 62 6.21 -10.66 6.84
C ASP A 62 5.18 -9.66 6.32
N ILE A 63 5.69 -8.60 5.66
CA ILE A 63 4.87 -7.61 4.97
C ILE A 63 4.71 -8.03 3.51
N TYR A 64 3.47 -8.18 3.08
CA TYR A 64 3.12 -8.52 1.71
C TYR A 64 2.73 -7.27 0.93
N LEU A 65 3.27 -7.13 -0.28
CA LEU A 65 3.03 -5.99 -1.17
C LEU A 65 2.45 -6.48 -2.49
N GLY A 66 1.37 -5.85 -2.95
CA GLY A 66 0.67 -6.21 -4.17
C GLY A 66 -0.17 -7.50 -4.08
N GLY A 67 0.11 -8.40 -3.14
CA GLY A 67 -0.69 -9.61 -2.99
C GLY A 67 -0.08 -10.64 -2.06
N VAL A 68 -0.82 -11.74 -1.87
CA VAL A 68 -0.40 -12.91 -1.09
C VAL A 68 -0.44 -14.18 -1.95
N PRO A 69 0.35 -15.22 -1.62
CA PRO A 69 0.35 -16.49 -2.36
C PRO A 69 -0.98 -17.24 -2.34
N ASP A 70 -1.73 -17.17 -1.24
CA ASP A 70 -3.03 -17.81 -1.06
C ASP A 70 -4.01 -16.82 -0.43
N LEU A 71 -4.92 -16.29 -1.26
CA LEU A 71 -5.90 -15.29 -0.84
C LEU A 71 -6.91 -15.85 0.15
N GLU A 72 -7.33 -17.10 -0.02
CA GLU A 72 -8.37 -17.70 0.81
C GLU A 72 -7.86 -17.88 2.24
N SER A 73 -6.74 -18.58 2.41
CA SER A 73 -6.21 -18.88 3.74
C SER A 73 -5.59 -17.67 4.44
N MET A 74 -4.92 -16.78 3.70
CA MET A 74 -4.19 -15.66 4.32
C MET A 74 -5.05 -14.41 4.54
N THR A 75 -6.12 -14.24 3.76
CA THR A 75 -7.02 -13.09 3.91
C THR A 75 -8.39 -13.46 4.44
N GLY A 76 -8.70 -14.75 4.59
CA GLY A 76 -10.05 -15.21 4.93
C GLY A 76 -11.05 -14.90 3.81
N ALA A 77 -10.62 -15.06 2.56
CA ALA A 77 -11.39 -14.71 1.35
C ALA A 77 -11.87 -13.25 1.30
N LEU A 78 -11.16 -12.31 1.94
CA LEU A 78 -11.47 -10.88 1.88
C LEU A 78 -11.23 -10.27 0.49
N HIS A 79 -10.40 -10.92 -0.32
CA HIS A 79 -10.00 -10.46 -1.64
C HIS A 79 -10.09 -11.59 -2.66
N GLU A 80 -10.65 -11.30 -3.83
CA GLU A 80 -10.78 -12.26 -4.94
C GLU A 80 -9.54 -12.30 -5.85
N SER A 81 -8.73 -11.24 -5.82
CA SER A 81 -7.53 -11.13 -6.66
C SER A 81 -6.45 -10.28 -5.99
N ASN A 82 -5.20 -10.53 -6.40
CA ASN A 82 -4.05 -9.71 -6.06
C ASN A 82 -4.05 -8.41 -6.90
N PHE A 83 -3.36 -7.39 -6.41
CA PHE A 83 -3.24 -6.11 -7.09
C PHE A 83 -2.50 -6.24 -8.43
N VAL A 84 -3.03 -5.58 -9.45
CA VAL A 84 -2.42 -5.47 -10.78
C VAL A 84 -2.14 -4.00 -11.05
N GLY A 85 -0.85 -3.62 -11.06
CA GLY A 85 -0.44 -2.25 -11.28
C GLY A 85 1.02 -2.02 -10.90
N CYS A 86 1.35 -0.76 -10.63
CA CYS A 86 2.71 -0.32 -10.30
C CYS A 86 2.74 0.28 -8.89
N ILE A 87 3.66 -0.20 -8.04
CA ILE A 87 3.89 0.31 -6.69
C ILE A 87 5.34 0.79 -6.60
N ALA A 88 5.58 1.95 -5.98
CA ALA A 88 6.91 2.50 -5.73
C ALA A 88 6.95 3.33 -4.45
N ASP A 89 8.17 3.70 -4.04
CA ASP A 89 8.47 4.65 -2.95
C ASP A 89 7.72 4.37 -1.64
N ILE A 90 7.80 3.11 -1.21
CA ILE A 90 7.15 2.62 0.00
C ILE A 90 7.93 3.07 1.24
N MET A 91 7.20 3.61 2.21
CA MET A 91 7.73 3.97 3.53
C MET A 91 6.83 3.36 4.60
N LEU A 92 7.43 2.64 5.54
CA LEU A 92 6.75 2.06 6.68
C LEU A 92 7.35 2.60 7.96
N ASN A 93 6.53 3.22 8.82
CA ASN A 93 6.97 3.83 10.09
C ASN A 93 8.20 4.76 9.95
N GLY A 94 8.25 5.52 8.86
CA GLY A 94 9.35 6.45 8.57
C GLY A 94 10.57 5.81 7.88
N ILE A 95 10.60 4.48 7.73
CA ILE A 95 11.68 3.75 7.08
C ILE A 95 11.33 3.53 5.61
N LYS A 96 12.20 4.01 4.71
CA LYS A 96 12.07 3.73 3.28
C LYS A 96 12.45 2.27 3.02
N LEU A 97 11.58 1.53 2.35
CA LEU A 97 11.85 0.15 1.94
C LEU A 97 12.48 0.14 0.54
N ASP A 98 13.60 -0.55 0.40
CA ASP A 98 14.17 -0.90 -0.90
C ASP A 98 13.58 -2.24 -1.34
N MET A 99 12.65 -2.20 -2.30
CA MET A 99 11.98 -3.41 -2.77
C MET A 99 12.92 -4.41 -3.46
N MET A 100 14.12 -3.98 -3.91
CA MET A 100 15.09 -4.89 -4.52
C MET A 100 16.03 -5.49 -3.46
N ALA A 101 16.35 -4.75 -2.41
CA ALA A 101 17.29 -5.19 -1.38
C ALA A 101 16.61 -5.82 -0.15
N ASN A 102 15.38 -5.43 0.17
CA ASN A 102 14.66 -5.89 1.36
C ASN A 102 13.62 -6.99 1.08
N ALA A 103 13.34 -7.30 -0.18
CA ALA A 103 12.38 -8.36 -0.51
C ALA A 103 12.94 -9.75 -0.14
N ILE A 104 12.10 -10.54 0.56
CA ILE A 104 12.41 -11.94 0.91
C ILE A 104 12.06 -12.88 -0.25
N ASP A 105 10.93 -12.63 -0.94
CA ASP A 105 10.46 -13.36 -2.13
C ASP A 105 9.70 -12.40 -3.07
N GLY A 106 9.49 -12.81 -4.33
CA GLY A 106 8.69 -12.10 -5.31
C GLY A 106 8.14 -13.01 -6.40
N ARG A 107 6.84 -12.90 -6.70
CA ARG A 107 6.14 -13.74 -7.70
C ARG A 107 5.39 -12.88 -8.70
N ASN A 108 5.59 -13.16 -10.00
CA ASN A 108 4.96 -12.42 -11.10
C ASN A 108 5.17 -10.89 -11.04
N VAL A 109 6.29 -10.44 -10.45
CA VAL A 109 6.65 -9.03 -10.36
C VAL A 109 7.61 -8.70 -11.49
N LYS A 110 7.37 -7.58 -12.19
CA LYS A 110 8.30 -7.01 -13.17
C LYS A 110 8.42 -5.50 -12.98
N PRO A 111 9.54 -4.89 -13.39
CA PRO A 111 9.65 -3.44 -13.44
C PRO A 111 8.56 -2.81 -14.32
N CYS A 112 8.00 -1.68 -13.87
CA CYS A 112 7.02 -0.93 -14.64
C CYS A 112 7.66 -0.18 -15.81
N GLU A 113 7.29 -0.58 -17.04
CA GLU A 113 7.84 -0.05 -18.29
C GLU A 113 7.68 1.48 -18.40
N GLN A 114 6.54 2.00 -17.96
CA GLN A 114 6.18 3.42 -17.95
C GLN A 114 7.23 4.28 -17.20
N TRP A 115 7.74 3.76 -16.08
CA TRP A 115 8.72 4.46 -15.25
C TRP A 115 10.16 4.31 -15.77
N ILE A 116 10.46 3.21 -16.47
CA ILE A 116 11.78 2.99 -17.07
C ILE A 116 12.05 3.97 -18.22
N VAL A 117 11.05 4.19 -19.09
CA VAL A 117 11.19 5.11 -20.24
C VAL A 117 11.42 6.54 -19.77
N ARG A 118 10.65 7.00 -18.78
CA ARG A 118 10.84 8.33 -18.15
C ARG A 118 12.27 8.51 -17.64
N ARG A 119 12.83 7.53 -16.91
CA ARG A 119 14.21 7.62 -16.38
C ARG A 119 15.29 7.71 -17.48
N LYS A 120 15.14 7.00 -18.60
CA LYS A 120 16.10 7.10 -19.73
C LYS A 120 16.12 8.50 -20.33
N TRP A 121 14.96 9.11 -20.52
CA TRP A 121 14.84 10.48 -21.02
C TRP A 121 15.49 11.50 -20.08
N PHE A 122 15.22 11.43 -18.78
CA PHE A 122 15.86 12.31 -17.79
C PHE A 122 17.39 12.16 -17.74
N ARG A 123 17.91 10.94 -17.85
CA ARG A 123 19.38 10.70 -17.92
C ARG A 123 20.00 11.22 -19.22
N ALA A 124 19.31 11.12 -20.34
CA ALA A 124 19.76 11.69 -21.61
C ALA A 124 19.84 13.23 -21.51
N PHE A 125 18.82 13.90 -20.97
CA PHE A 125 18.84 15.36 -20.78
C PHE A 125 19.97 15.84 -19.87
N ARG A 126 20.26 15.13 -18.77
CA ARG A 126 21.41 15.43 -17.90
C ARG A 126 22.77 15.20 -18.55
N LYS A 127 22.85 14.49 -19.67
CA LYS A 127 24.11 14.24 -20.41
C LYS A 127 24.42 15.33 -21.43
N TYR A 128 23.44 16.15 -21.82
CA TYR A 128 23.56 17.21 -22.83
C TYR A 128 23.50 18.62 -22.22
N ARG A 129 23.73 18.74 -20.91
CA ARG A 129 23.89 19.99 -20.15
C ARG A 129 25.16 19.89 -19.35
#